data_AF-A0A6N9ABW3-F1
#
_entry.id   AF-A0A6N9ABW3-F1
#
_cell.length_a   1.000
_cell.length_b   1.000
_cell.length_c   1.000
_cell.angle_alpha   90.00
_cell.angle_beta   90.00
_cell.angle_gamma   90.00
#
_symmetry.space_group_name_H-M   'P 1'
#
loop_
_entity.id
_entity.type
_entity.pdbx_description
1 polymer ?
#
loop_
_entity_poly.entity_id
_entity_poly.type
_entity_poly.pdbx_seq_one_letter_code
_entity_poly.pdbx_strand_id
1 'polypeptide(L)'
;MLFANGKQGVRLDGFKTSVFDIEGGDFSVNDAIVYDETSLELAGIVSRMSQRPDMPRPFGVFYCEERPTYEQLLWEQIAAITERQGQGDLDALLYAADTWTIQ
;
A
#
# COMPACT_ATOMS: atom_id res chain seq x y z
N MET A 1 6.15 5.59 -18.76
CA MET A 1 5.64 6.84 -18.17
C MET A 1 6.19 7.98 -19.01
N LEU A 2 5.30 8.65 -19.73
CA LEU A 2 5.66 9.72 -20.68
C LEU A 2 5.10 11.06 -20.18
N PHE A 3 5.79 12.14 -20.51
CA PHE A 3 5.35 13.50 -20.18
C PHE A 3 5.75 14.46 -21.31
N ALA A 4 5.52 15.77 -21.13
CA ALA A 4 5.78 16.80 -22.14
C ALA A 4 5.15 16.46 -23.51
N ASN A 5 3.85 16.10 -23.50
CA ASN A 5 3.11 15.64 -24.68
C ASN A 5 3.72 14.41 -25.39
N GLY A 6 4.33 13.51 -24.63
CA GLY A 6 4.88 12.25 -25.16
C GLY A 6 6.27 12.38 -25.77
N LYS A 7 6.95 13.53 -25.60
CA LYS A 7 8.31 13.75 -26.12
C LYS A 7 9.40 13.23 -25.19
N GLN A 8 9.09 13.16 -23.90
CA GLN A 8 10.03 12.75 -22.87
C GLN A 8 9.50 11.57 -22.07
N GLY A 9 10.40 10.69 -21.67
CA GLY A 9 10.11 9.54 -20.83
C GLY A 9 10.89 9.59 -19.53
N VAL A 10 10.37 8.90 -18.51
CA VAL A 10 11.14 8.58 -17.30
C VAL A 10 11.55 7.11 -17.39
N ARG A 11 12.84 6.83 -17.23
CA ARG A 11 13.38 5.46 -17.11
C ARG A 11 13.92 5.20 -15.70
N LEU A 12 14.05 3.93 -15.36
CA LEU A 12 14.74 3.47 -14.15
C LEU A 12 16.10 2.89 -14.52
N ASP A 13 17.15 3.39 -13.89
CA ASP A 13 18.49 2.82 -13.91
C ASP A 13 18.79 2.26 -12.51
N GLY A 14 18.51 0.97 -12.33
CA GLY A 14 18.36 0.38 -10.99
C GLY A 14 17.23 1.06 -10.22
N PHE A 15 17.55 1.72 -9.10
CA PHE A 15 16.60 2.50 -8.29
C PHE A 15 16.66 4.01 -8.54
N LYS A 16 17.44 4.47 -9.52
CA LYS A 16 17.55 5.89 -9.86
C LYS A 16 16.67 6.23 -11.06
N THR A 17 15.87 7.28 -10.92
CA THR A 17 15.08 7.81 -12.02
C THR A 17 15.89 8.79 -12.85
N SER A 18 15.77 8.69 -14.17
CA SER A 18 16.34 9.64 -15.13
C SER A 18 15.33 9.96 -16.24
N VAL A 19 15.36 11.20 -16.72
CA VAL A 19 14.58 11.65 -17.87
C VAL A 19 15.38 11.40 -19.15
N PHE A 20 14.69 11.04 -20.23
CA PHE A 20 15.28 10.95 -21.57
C PHE A 20 14.33 11.54 -22.62
N ASP A 21 14.91 12.04 -23.71
CA ASP A 21 14.18 12.51 -24.89
C ASP A 21 14.00 11.36 -25.88
N ILE A 22 12.77 11.18 -26.38
CA ILE A 22 12.44 10.11 -27.34
C ILE A 22 12.94 10.47 -28.75
N GLU A 23 12.95 11.77 -29.10
CA GLU A 23 13.40 12.25 -30.41
C GLU A 23 14.94 12.16 -30.58
N GLY A 24 15.69 11.94 -29.50
CA GLY A 24 17.16 11.88 -29.50
C GLY A 24 17.76 10.59 -30.07
N GLY A 25 16.94 9.54 -30.28
CA GLY A 25 17.34 8.30 -30.94
C GLY A 25 18.02 7.24 -30.05
N ASP A 26 18.52 7.61 -28.86
CA ASP A 26 19.17 6.66 -27.93
C ASP A 26 18.17 5.77 -27.18
N PHE A 27 16.93 6.24 -26.98
CA PHE A 27 15.89 5.56 -26.22
C PHE A 27 14.53 5.71 -26.89
N SER A 28 13.66 4.71 -26.67
CA SER A 28 12.31 4.64 -27.22
C SER A 28 11.26 4.71 -26.12
N VAL A 29 9.98 4.76 -26.52
CA VAL A 29 8.85 4.67 -25.59
C VAL A 29 8.89 3.40 -24.73
N ASN A 30 9.45 2.30 -25.26
CA ASN A 30 9.54 1.02 -24.55
C ASN A 30 10.54 1.04 -23.39
N ASP A 31 11.46 2.00 -23.37
CA ASP A 31 12.44 2.19 -22.30
C ASP A 31 11.87 3.00 -21.12
N ALA A 32 10.66 3.55 -21.28
CA ALA A 32 9.99 4.28 -20.21
C ALA A 32 9.39 3.34 -19.17
N ILE A 33 9.46 3.72 -17.90
CA ILE A 33 8.90 2.95 -16.78
C ILE A 33 7.42 2.67 -17.00
N VAL A 34 7.02 1.40 -17.03
CA VAL A 34 5.60 1.05 -16.93
C VAL A 34 5.22 1.16 -15.46
N TYR A 35 4.28 2.06 -15.17
CA TYR A 35 3.84 2.28 -13.80
C TYR A 35 2.75 1.29 -13.42
N ASP A 36 2.91 0.66 -12.26
CA ASP A 36 1.94 -0.24 -11.65
C ASP A 36 1.57 0.34 -10.27
N GLU A 37 0.32 0.76 -10.10
CA GLU A 37 -0.18 1.34 -8.86
C GLU A 37 -0.20 0.34 -7.68
N THR A 38 -0.05 -0.96 -7.94
CA THR A 38 0.02 -1.99 -6.89
C THR A 38 1.45 -2.23 -6.39
N SER A 39 2.47 -1.64 -7.02
CA SER A 39 3.87 -1.72 -6.56
C SER A 39 4.20 -0.61 -5.56
N LEU A 40 4.50 -1.01 -4.33
CA LEU A 40 4.91 -0.11 -3.26
C LEU A 40 6.26 0.56 -3.57
N GLU A 41 7.16 -0.15 -4.24
CA GLU A 41 8.48 0.33 -4.64
C GLU A 41 8.35 1.47 -5.66
N LEU A 42 7.52 1.28 -6.70
CA LEU A 42 7.27 2.31 -7.71
C LEU A 42 6.55 3.52 -7.10
N ALA A 43 5.59 3.30 -6.20
CA ALA A 43 4.95 4.38 -5.44
C ALA A 43 5.96 5.23 -4.66
N GLY A 44 6.91 4.56 -3.99
CA GLY A 44 8.00 5.20 -3.25
C GLY A 44 8.95 5.99 -4.14
N ILE A 45 9.25 5.49 -5.34
CA ILE A 45 10.08 6.18 -6.33
C ILE A 45 9.36 7.42 -6.89
N VAL A 46 8.11 7.24 -7.33
CA VAL A 46 7.33 8.31 -7.99
C VAL A 46 7.00 9.44 -7.01
N SER A 47 6.64 9.14 -5.77
CA SER A 47 6.37 10.17 -4.74
C SER A 47 7.53 11.16 -4.54
N ARG A 48 8.78 10.71 -4.70
CA ARG A 48 9.99 11.53 -4.54
C ARG A 48 10.40 12.30 -5.79
N MET A 49 9.83 12.00 -6.97
CA MET A 49 10.12 12.74 -8.20
C MET A 49 9.86 14.25 -8.03
N SER A 50 8.80 14.60 -7.28
CA SER A 50 8.43 15.99 -7.00
C SER A 50 9.48 16.82 -6.24
N GLN A 51 10.45 16.16 -5.60
CA GLN A 51 11.57 16.78 -4.86
C GLN A 51 12.73 17.16 -5.79
N ARG A 52 12.72 16.68 -7.04
CA ARG A 52 13.77 16.89 -8.03
C ARG A 52 13.31 17.89 -9.09
N PRO A 53 14.00 19.03 -9.30
CA PRO A 53 13.60 20.04 -10.29
C PRO A 53 13.62 19.54 -11.74
N ASP A 54 14.43 18.52 -12.03
CA ASP A 54 14.62 17.91 -13.34
C ASP A 54 13.60 16.81 -13.68
N MET A 55 12.62 16.59 -12.80
CA MET A 55 11.62 15.54 -12.93
C MET A 55 10.21 16.09 -13.15
N PRO A 56 9.34 15.36 -13.86
CA PRO A 56 7.94 15.72 -13.93
C PRO A 56 7.29 15.63 -12.53
N ARG A 57 6.26 16.45 -12.30
CA ARG A 57 5.43 16.34 -11.10
C ARG A 57 4.36 15.26 -11.33
N PRO A 58 4.39 14.14 -10.60
CA PRO A 58 3.38 13.10 -10.75
C PRO A 58 2.05 13.51 -10.14
N PHE A 59 0.96 13.11 -10.78
CA PHE A 59 -0.42 13.27 -10.33
C PHE A 59 -1.18 11.97 -10.59
N GLY A 60 -2.17 11.68 -9.74
CA GLY A 60 -3.01 10.49 -9.85
C GLY A 60 -2.84 9.54 -8.67
N VAL A 61 -3.05 8.24 -8.91
CA VAL A 61 -2.90 7.19 -7.91
C VAL A 61 -1.44 6.82 -7.78
N PHE A 62 -0.88 7.00 -6.58
CA PHE A 62 0.49 6.59 -6.28
C PHE A 62 0.52 5.14 -5.80
N TYR A 63 -0.44 4.71 -4.98
CA TYR A 63 -0.49 3.34 -4.51
C TYR A 63 -1.93 2.93 -4.27
N CYS A 64 -2.28 1.73 -4.70
CA CYS A 64 -3.57 1.11 -4.47
C CYS A 64 -3.36 -0.38 -4.17
N GLU A 65 -3.82 -0.82 -3.00
CA GLU A 65 -3.84 -2.22 -2.61
C GLU A 65 -5.21 -2.57 -2.04
N GLU A 66 -5.70 -3.77 -2.36
CA GLU A 66 -6.86 -4.33 -1.66
C GLU A 66 -6.37 -5.04 -0.41
N ARG A 67 -6.79 -4.54 0.75
CA ARG A 67 -6.50 -5.16 2.05
C ARG A 67 -7.73 -5.14 2.94
N PRO A 68 -7.88 -6.13 3.84
CA PRO A 68 -8.97 -6.11 4.79
C PRO A 68 -8.87 -4.87 5.68
N THR A 69 -10.02 -4.31 5.99
CA THR A 69 -10.14 -3.24 6.97
C THR A 69 -9.86 -3.76 8.36
N TYR A 70 -9.49 -2.86 9.26
CA TYR A 70 -9.35 -3.20 10.68
C TYR A 70 -10.64 -3.84 11.25
N GLU A 71 -11.81 -3.32 10.86
CA GLU A 71 -13.10 -3.82 11.34
C GLU A 71 -13.37 -5.27 10.88
N GLN A 72 -13.08 -5.58 9.61
CA GLN A 72 -13.20 -6.96 9.12
C GLN A 72 -12.31 -7.90 9.92
N LEU A 73 -11.05 -7.54 10.14
CA LEU A 73 -10.11 -8.34 10.91
C LEU A 73 -10.54 -8.49 12.38
N LEU A 74 -11.11 -7.45 12.99
CA LEU A 74 -11.63 -7.49 14.35
C LEU A 74 -12.78 -8.50 14.48
N TRP A 75 -13.73 -8.45 13.55
CA TRP A 75 -14.86 -9.37 13.54
C TRP A 75 -14.45 -10.81 13.27
N GLU A 76 -13.51 -11.03 12.34
CA GLU A 76 -12.92 -12.34 12.09
C GLU A 76 -12.25 -12.90 13.36
N GLN A 77 -11.51 -12.07 14.09
CA GLN A 77 -10.88 -12.46 15.34
C GLN A 77 -11.91 -12.86 16.41
N ILE A 78 -12.97 -12.07 16.61
CA ILE A 78 -14.03 -12.35 17.58
C ILE A 78 -14.75 -13.66 17.22
N ALA A 79 -15.08 -13.84 15.94
CA ALA A 79 -15.76 -15.04 15.45
C ALA A 79 -14.90 -16.30 15.69
N ALA A 80 -13.62 -16.25 15.34
CA ALA A 80 -12.70 -17.38 15.52
C ALA A 80 -12.56 -17.81 17.00
N ILE A 81 -12.50 -16.84 17.92
CA ILE A 81 -12.44 -17.13 19.36
C ILE A 81 -13.77 -17.68 19.88
N THR A 82 -14.89 -17.11 19.46
CA THR A 82 -16.22 -17.54 19.87
C THR A 82 -16.52 -18.96 19.38
N GLU A 83 -16.09 -19.32 18.17
CA GLU A 83 -16.19 -20.69 17.64
C GLU A 83 -15.37 -21.68 18.49
N ARG A 84 -14.17 -21.28 18.93
CA ARG A 84 -13.27 -22.15 19.70
C ARG A 84 -13.66 -22.29 21.18
N GLN A 85 -14.10 -21.21 21.81
CA GLN A 85 -14.31 -21.13 23.27
C GLN A 85 -15.79 -21.14 23.65
N GLY A 86 -16.70 -21.05 22.67
CA GLY A 86 -18.13 -20.89 22.89
C GLY A 86 -18.52 -19.44 23.11
N GLN A 87 -19.83 -19.22 23.21
CA GLN A 87 -20.40 -17.91 23.56
C GLN A 87 -20.03 -17.62 25.03
N GLY A 88 -19.20 -16.59 25.24
CA GLY A 88 -18.72 -16.25 26.58
C GLY A 88 -19.87 -16.00 27.55
N ASP A 89 -19.76 -16.55 28.76
CA ASP A 89 -20.72 -16.37 29.85
C ASP A 89 -20.11 -15.45 30.91
N LEU A 90 -20.74 -14.30 31.11
CA LEU A 90 -20.28 -13.29 32.05
C LEU A 90 -20.39 -13.77 33.50
N ASP A 91 -21.47 -14.49 33.84
CA ASP A 91 -21.64 -15.00 35.20
C ASP A 91 -20.57 -16.05 35.48
N ALA A 92 -20.37 -17.00 34.57
CA ALA A 92 -19.29 -17.98 34.68
C ALA A 92 -17.91 -17.32 34.80
N LEU A 93 -17.65 -16.23 34.07
CA LEU A 93 -16.39 -15.49 34.15
C LEU A 93 -16.19 -14.80 35.51
N LEU A 94 -17.24 -14.17 36.04
CA LEU A 94 -17.19 -13.47 37.32
C LEU A 94 -17.06 -14.44 38.50
N TYR A 95 -17.67 -15.61 38.40
CA TYR A 95 -17.61 -16.68 39.41
C TYR A 95 -16.45 -17.67 39.21
N ALA A 96 -15.61 -17.50 38.18
CA ALA A 96 -14.45 -18.38 37.94
C ALA A 96 -13.30 -18.16 38.95
N ALA A 97 -13.31 -17.03 39.67
CA ALA A 97 -12.33 -16.70 40.71
C ALA A 97 -12.87 -16.98 42.12
N ASP A 98 -12.02 -16.89 43.15
CA ASP A 98 -12.42 -17.10 44.54
C ASP A 98 -13.46 -16.04 44.99
N THR A 99 -14.73 -16.42 45.03
CA THR A 99 -15.81 -15.59 45.59
C THR A 99 -16.11 -15.99 47.03
N TRP A 100 -16.33 -15.02 47.91
CA TRP A 100 -16.80 -15.27 49.28
C TRP A 100 -18.32 -15.04 49.39
N THR A 101 -18.98 -15.87 50.19
CA THR A 101 -20.39 -15.70 50.57
C THR A 101 -20.45 -15.14 51.99
N ILE A 102 -21.15 -14.03 52.20
CA ILE A 102 -21.40 -13.46 53.54
C ILE A 102 -22.70 -14.07 54.09
N GLN A 103 -22.65 -14.55 55.34
CA GLN A 103 -23.81 -15.05 56.10
C GLN A 103 -24.16 -14.13 57.26
#